data_AF-A0A7V9C4V3-F1
#
_entry.id   AF-A0A7V9C4V3-F1
#
_cell.length_a   1.000
_cell.length_b   1.000
_cell.length_c   1.000
_cell.angle_alpha   90.00
_cell.angle_beta   90.00
_cell.angle_gamma   90.00
#
_symmetry.space_group_name_H-M   'P 1'
#
loop_
_entity.id
_entity.type
_entity.pdbx_description
1 polymer ?
#
loop_
_entity_poly.entity_id
_entity_poly.type
_entity_poly.pdbx_seq_one_letter_code
_entity_poly.pdbx_strand_id
1 'polypeptide(L)'
;VWNEVERSQDKLSAATNSNTASSVSMSSLPLTLENSRVRADSGEYIKALSNIVEGKPDVIGFLFAINGEINSADTYGSKALFLKLWPKLLKAAAIEAVAETSDADTRAEQAETRPVGSVPQAALPDIETFLETSENAPVTNERQVTARIKMLTRETKNSVFLESLDHTTLLHRSYIAK
;
A
#
# COMPACT_ATOMS: atom_id res chain seq x y z
N VAL A 1 -5.42 -15.88 -4.32
CA VAL A 1 -5.46 -15.78 -2.84
C VAL A 1 -4.32 -16.56 -2.22
N TRP A 2 -4.26 -17.89 -2.34
CA TRP A 2 -3.16 -18.69 -1.75
C TRP A 2 -1.78 -18.41 -2.35
N ASN A 3 -1.68 -18.27 -3.68
CA ASN A 3 -0.40 -17.91 -4.34
C ASN A 3 0.09 -16.50 -3.97
N GLU A 4 -0.82 -15.58 -3.63
CA GLU A 4 -0.46 -14.22 -3.23
C GLU A 4 0.08 -14.21 -1.80
N VAL A 5 -0.53 -15.02 -0.93
CA VAL A 5 -0.08 -15.22 0.45
C VAL A 5 1.31 -15.86 0.50
N GLU A 6 1.56 -16.87 -0.34
CA GLU A 6 2.86 -17.53 -0.48
C GLU A 6 3.93 -16.53 -0.98
N ARG A 7 3.62 -15.75 -2.03
CA ARG A 7 4.51 -14.71 -2.55
C ARG A 7 4.86 -13.64 -1.50
N SER A 8 3.89 -13.19 -0.70
CA SER A 8 4.16 -12.22 0.38
C SER A 8 5.05 -12.82 1.48
N GLN A 9 4.94 -14.11 1.77
CA GLN A 9 5.77 -14.80 2.79
C GLN A 9 7.19 -15.04 2.33
N ASP A 10 7.37 -15.39 1.05
CA ASP A 10 8.68 -15.55 0.44
C ASP A 10 9.46 -14.24 0.47
N LYS A 11 8.80 -13.13 0.10
CA LYS A 11 9.36 -11.78 0.23
C LYS A 11 9.74 -11.45 1.67
N LEU A 12 8.82 -11.57 2.63
CA LEU A 12 9.10 -11.24 4.04
C LEU A 12 10.22 -12.11 4.67
N SER A 13 10.34 -13.38 4.26
CA SER A 13 11.42 -14.27 4.71
C SER A 13 12.78 -13.85 4.18
N ALA A 14 12.84 -13.43 2.91
CA ALA A 14 14.04 -12.91 2.32
C ALA A 14 14.45 -11.57 2.98
N ALA A 15 13.50 -10.65 3.25
CA ALA A 15 13.81 -9.29 3.72
C ALA A 15 14.42 -9.30 5.12
N THR A 16 13.92 -10.20 5.95
CA THR A 16 14.30 -10.29 7.36
C THR A 16 15.49 -11.22 7.60
N ASN A 17 16.05 -11.82 6.54
CA ASN A 17 17.15 -12.78 6.59
C ASN A 17 16.95 -13.82 7.72
N SER A 18 15.71 -14.27 7.86
CA SER A 18 15.24 -15.17 8.91
C SER A 18 14.06 -15.99 8.39
N ASN A 19 13.94 -17.24 8.83
CA ASN A 19 12.79 -18.05 8.44
C ASN A 19 11.54 -17.47 9.12
N THR A 20 10.73 -16.71 8.39
CA THR A 20 9.49 -16.12 8.93
C THR A 20 8.32 -17.09 8.92
N ALA A 21 8.50 -18.26 8.29
CA ALA A 21 7.62 -19.41 8.49
C ALA A 21 7.79 -19.93 9.92
N SER A 22 6.71 -19.85 10.70
CA SER A 22 6.65 -20.56 11.98
C SER A 22 6.84 -22.06 11.70
N SER A 23 7.60 -22.76 12.55
CA SER A 23 7.75 -24.23 12.51
C SER A 23 6.41 -24.98 12.68
N VAL A 24 5.33 -24.25 12.95
CA VAL A 24 3.97 -24.74 13.14
C VAL A 24 3.11 -24.61 11.87
N SER A 25 3.39 -23.65 10.97
CA SER A 25 2.65 -23.50 9.71
C SER A 25 3.37 -22.56 8.73
N MET A 26 3.82 -23.12 7.59
CA MET A 26 4.60 -22.43 6.57
C MET A 26 3.79 -21.47 5.68
N SER A 27 2.45 -21.48 5.76
CA SER A 27 1.56 -20.71 4.87
C SER A 27 0.73 -19.61 5.57
N SER A 28 1.05 -19.27 6.82
CA SER A 28 0.23 -18.34 7.63
C SER A 28 0.75 -16.90 7.61
N LEU A 29 0.16 -16.05 6.76
CA LEU A 29 0.47 -14.61 6.65
C LEU A 29 0.36 -13.89 8.01
N PRO A 30 -0.64 -14.19 8.86
CA PRO A 30 -0.71 -13.60 10.19
C PRO A 30 0.54 -13.90 11.04
N LEU A 31 1.10 -15.12 10.98
CA LEU A 31 2.28 -15.50 11.76
C LEU A 31 3.56 -14.83 11.26
N THR A 32 3.69 -14.61 9.94
CA THR A 32 4.78 -13.83 9.34
C THR A 32 4.71 -12.36 9.77
N LEU A 33 3.52 -11.77 9.86
CA LEU A 33 3.30 -10.42 10.39
C LEU A 33 3.54 -10.31 11.92
N GLU A 34 3.57 -11.44 12.62
CA GLU A 34 3.90 -11.52 14.04
C GLU A 34 5.39 -11.70 14.31
N ASN A 35 6.20 -11.94 13.28
CA ASN A 35 7.65 -12.05 13.40
C ASN A 35 8.22 -10.76 14.01
N SER A 36 9.06 -10.93 15.05
CA SER A 36 9.59 -9.82 15.84
C SER A 36 10.44 -8.85 15.02
N ARG A 37 11.08 -9.30 13.93
CA ARG A 37 11.88 -8.46 13.05
C ARG A 37 11.01 -7.60 12.14
N VAL A 38 9.96 -8.18 11.53
CA VAL A 38 8.94 -7.44 10.77
C VAL A 38 8.29 -6.36 11.65
N ARG A 39 8.01 -6.67 12.92
CA ARG A 39 7.49 -5.70 13.90
C ARG A 39 8.51 -4.61 14.28
N ALA A 40 9.79 -4.95 14.41
CA ALA A 40 10.83 -3.98 14.75
C ALA A 40 11.05 -2.98 13.61
N ASP A 41 11.21 -3.50 12.40
CA ASP A 41 11.54 -2.70 11.21
C ASP A 41 10.34 -1.85 10.77
N SER A 42 9.11 -2.40 10.81
CA SER A 42 7.89 -1.61 10.57
C SER A 42 7.66 -0.55 11.66
N GLY A 43 8.16 -0.79 12.88
CA GLY A 43 8.06 0.14 14.00
C GLY A 43 8.79 1.45 13.75
N GLU A 44 9.90 1.45 13.02
CA GLU A 44 10.64 2.67 12.68
C GLU A 44 9.85 3.57 11.74
N TYR A 45 9.26 3.01 10.68
CA TYR A 45 8.37 3.74 9.77
C TYR A 45 7.17 4.30 10.50
N ILE A 46 6.51 3.49 11.35
CA ILE A 46 5.34 3.92 12.12
C ILE A 46 5.72 5.10 13.03
N LYS A 47 6.84 5.01 13.74
CA LYS A 47 7.30 6.08 14.65
C LYS A 47 7.63 7.37 13.90
N ALA A 48 8.25 7.27 12.72
CA ALA A 48 8.62 8.44 11.92
C ALA A 48 7.39 9.12 11.29
N LEU A 49 6.38 8.33 10.90
CA LEU A 49 5.28 8.82 10.07
C LEU A 49 3.96 9.01 10.84
N SER A 50 3.80 8.48 12.06
CA SER A 50 2.52 8.53 12.78
C SER A 50 1.94 9.94 12.90
N ASN A 51 2.80 10.93 13.10
CA ASN A 51 2.38 12.30 13.43
C ASN A 51 2.30 13.22 12.20
N ILE A 52 2.57 12.73 10.98
CA ILE A 52 2.58 13.57 9.77
C ILE A 52 1.21 14.14 9.40
N VAL A 53 0.15 13.58 9.98
CA VAL A 53 -1.24 14.01 9.79
C VAL A 53 -1.68 15.03 10.86
N GLU A 54 -0.91 15.18 11.93
CA GLU A 54 -1.19 16.13 13.01
C GLU A 54 -1.05 17.57 12.50
N GLY A 55 -1.90 18.47 12.98
CA GLY A 55 -1.90 19.88 12.59
C GLY A 55 -2.40 20.17 11.17
N LYS A 56 -2.64 19.15 10.32
CA LYS A 56 -3.17 19.33 8.97
C LYS A 56 -4.70 19.49 9.01
N PRO A 57 -5.26 20.62 8.58
CA PRO A 57 -6.69 20.91 8.74
C PRO A 57 -7.57 20.05 7.82
N ASP A 58 -7.08 19.68 6.64
CA ASP A 58 -7.84 19.20 5.49
C ASP A 58 -7.37 17.84 4.94
N VAL A 59 -6.55 17.11 5.70
CA VAL A 59 -6.07 15.78 5.29
C VAL A 59 -7.21 14.74 5.34
N ILE A 60 -7.47 14.10 4.20
CA ILE A 60 -8.53 13.07 4.04
C ILE A 60 -8.00 11.76 3.48
N GLY A 61 -6.69 11.64 3.27
CA GLY A 61 -6.11 10.51 2.58
C GLY A 61 -4.59 10.53 2.61
N PHE A 62 -4.00 9.52 1.98
CA PHE A 62 -2.56 9.36 1.85
C PHE A 62 -2.23 8.63 0.55
N LEU A 63 -1.00 8.82 0.07
CA LEU A 63 -0.37 8.06 -0.98
C LEU A 63 1.02 7.69 -0.47
N PHE A 64 1.47 6.48 -0.78
CA PHE A 64 2.83 6.07 -0.45
C PHE A 64 3.51 5.37 -1.62
N ALA A 65 4.84 5.49 -1.60
CA ALA A 65 5.73 4.82 -2.52
C ALA A 65 6.70 3.97 -1.70
N ILE A 66 7.09 2.83 -2.25
CA ILE A 66 8.08 1.92 -1.68
C ILE A 66 9.20 1.79 -2.71
N ASN A 67 10.44 1.97 -2.29
CA ASN A 67 11.60 1.93 -3.17
C ASN A 67 11.48 2.84 -4.42
N GLY A 68 10.76 3.95 -4.27
CA GLY A 68 10.58 4.96 -5.32
C GLY A 68 9.45 4.71 -6.29
N GLU A 69 8.74 3.60 -6.14
CA GLU A 69 7.60 3.21 -6.98
C GLU A 69 6.30 3.46 -6.20
N ILE A 70 5.32 4.12 -6.83
CA ILE A 70 4.00 4.36 -6.23
C ILE A 70 3.33 3.01 -6.00
N ASN A 71 2.91 2.75 -4.77
CA ASN A 71 2.25 1.50 -4.42
C ASN A 71 0.72 1.67 -4.42
N SER A 72 0.23 2.53 -3.53
CA SER A 72 -1.21 2.76 -3.42
C SER A 72 -1.53 4.11 -2.77
N ALA A 73 -2.80 4.50 -2.92
CA ALA A 73 -3.37 5.68 -2.28
C ALA A 73 -4.79 5.40 -1.83
N ASP A 74 -5.22 6.10 -0.78
CA ASP A 74 -6.60 6.08 -0.31
C ASP A 74 -7.07 7.48 0.05
N THR A 75 -8.30 7.82 -0.32
CA THR A 75 -8.98 9.03 0.15
C THR A 75 -10.35 8.67 0.74
N TYR A 76 -10.74 9.36 1.80
CA TYR A 76 -11.95 9.10 2.56
C TYR A 76 -12.90 10.29 2.51
N GLY A 77 -14.20 10.03 2.57
CA GLY A 77 -15.24 11.06 2.57
C GLY A 77 -15.20 12.02 3.77
N SER A 78 -14.40 11.73 4.81
CA SER A 78 -14.17 12.65 5.92
C SER A 78 -12.79 12.48 6.55
N LYS A 79 -12.24 13.60 7.05
CA LYS A 79 -11.03 13.63 7.87
C LYS A 79 -11.14 12.73 9.10
N ALA A 80 -12.29 12.75 9.79
CA ALA A 80 -12.50 11.96 10.98
C ALA A 80 -12.37 10.45 10.70
N LEU A 81 -12.89 9.99 9.57
CA LEU A 81 -12.73 8.61 9.13
C LEU A 81 -11.28 8.28 8.77
N PHE A 82 -10.62 9.14 7.99
CA PHE A 82 -9.20 8.97 7.64
C PHE A 82 -8.31 8.87 8.88
N LEU A 83 -8.41 9.83 9.81
CA LEU A 83 -7.58 9.84 11.02
C LEU A 83 -7.84 8.63 11.92
N LYS A 84 -9.08 8.13 11.97
CA LYS A 84 -9.41 6.90 12.70
C LYS A 84 -8.74 5.66 12.09
N LEU A 85 -8.57 5.63 10.78
CA LEU A 85 -7.96 4.52 10.05
C LEU A 85 -6.43 4.66 9.90
N TRP A 86 -5.90 5.87 10.01
CA TRP A 86 -4.49 6.20 9.79
C TRP A 86 -3.50 5.26 10.49
N PRO A 87 -3.64 4.93 11.80
CA PRO A 87 -2.71 4.03 12.46
C PRO A 87 -2.65 2.63 11.83
N LYS A 88 -3.80 2.14 11.33
CA LYS A 88 -3.90 0.83 10.68
C LYS A 88 -3.32 0.85 9.27
N LEU A 89 -3.62 1.91 8.51
CA LEU A 89 -3.12 2.11 7.15
C LEU A 89 -1.60 2.26 7.13
N LEU A 90 -1.06 3.10 8.02
CA LEU A 90 0.38 3.30 8.16
C LEU A 90 1.07 1.99 8.54
N LYS A 91 0.49 1.21 9.46
CA LYS A 91 1.05 -0.09 9.83
C LYS A 91 1.10 -1.06 8.64
N ALA A 92 0.05 -1.10 7.83
CA ALA A 92 0.01 -1.95 6.63
C ALA A 92 1.09 -1.54 5.62
N ALA A 93 1.19 -0.24 5.30
CA ALA A 93 2.20 0.29 4.40
C ALA A 93 3.63 0.06 4.92
N ALA A 94 3.87 0.20 6.22
CA ALA A 94 5.16 -0.05 6.84
C ALA A 94 5.57 -1.53 6.75
N ILE A 95 4.63 -2.44 6.93
CA ILE A 95 4.86 -3.88 6.76
C ILE A 95 5.20 -4.21 5.30
N GLU A 96 4.49 -3.60 4.36
CA GLU A 96 4.75 -3.78 2.93
C GLU A 96 6.12 -3.25 2.52
N ALA A 97 6.53 -2.09 3.04
CA ALA A 97 7.87 -1.55 2.82
C ALA A 97 8.97 -2.51 3.31
N VAL A 98 8.77 -3.12 4.47
CA VAL A 98 9.69 -4.15 5.00
C VAL A 98 9.71 -5.38 4.08
N ALA A 99 8.55 -5.83 3.59
CA ALA A 99 8.47 -6.97 2.67
C ALA A 99 9.24 -6.75 1.36
N GLU A 100 9.24 -5.52 0.84
CA GLU A 100 9.93 -5.17 -0.41
C GLU A 100 11.45 -4.92 -0.22
N THR A 101 11.97 -4.99 1.02
CA THR A 101 13.40 -4.77 1.29
C THR A 101 14.28 -5.94 0.82
N SER A 102 13.77 -7.17 0.78
CA SER A 102 14.48 -8.34 0.20
C SER A 102 14.66 -8.29 -1.30
N ASP A 103 13.62 -7.81 -1.98
CA ASP A 103 13.63 -7.77 -3.43
C ASP A 103 14.66 -6.73 -3.88
N ALA A 104 14.96 -5.72 -3.05
CA ALA A 104 16.01 -4.75 -3.30
C ALA A 104 17.42 -5.37 -3.34
N ASP A 105 17.73 -6.37 -2.50
CA ASP A 105 19.03 -7.09 -2.54
C ASP A 105 19.17 -7.96 -3.80
N THR A 106 18.07 -8.49 -4.34
CA THR A 106 18.10 -9.29 -5.58
C THR A 106 18.06 -8.39 -6.84
N ARG A 107 17.43 -7.21 -6.74
CA ARG A 107 17.38 -6.21 -7.82
C ARG A 107 18.67 -5.37 -7.91
N ALA A 108 19.48 -5.33 -6.85
CA ALA A 108 20.81 -4.73 -6.84
C ALA A 108 21.78 -5.45 -7.82
N GLU A 109 21.67 -6.77 -7.97
CA GLU A 109 22.47 -7.54 -8.93
C GLU A 109 22.06 -7.29 -10.40
N GLN A 110 20.82 -6.85 -10.66
CA GLN A 110 20.39 -6.42 -12.01
C GLN A 110 20.60 -4.92 -12.27
N ALA A 111 21.04 -4.17 -11.27
CA ALA A 111 21.20 -2.72 -11.29
C ALA A 111 22.67 -2.29 -11.25
N GLU A 112 23.59 -3.04 -11.88
CA GLU A 112 25.01 -2.69 -12.05
C GLU A 112 25.28 -1.36 -12.81
N THR A 113 24.25 -0.53 -13.04
CA THR A 113 24.38 0.84 -13.56
C THR A 113 23.73 1.93 -12.70
N ARG A 114 23.14 1.61 -11.54
CA ARG A 114 22.57 2.64 -10.65
C ARG A 114 23.47 2.87 -9.43
N PRO A 115 23.96 4.10 -9.19
CA PRO A 115 24.78 4.39 -8.03
C PRO A 115 24.01 4.11 -6.74
N VAL A 116 24.67 3.37 -5.84
CA VAL A 116 24.20 3.08 -4.48
C VAL A 116 23.98 4.42 -3.76
N GLY A 117 22.73 4.81 -3.58
CA GLY A 117 22.38 6.06 -2.89
C GLY A 117 21.15 6.84 -3.38
N SER A 118 20.51 6.46 -4.49
CA SER A 118 19.30 7.18 -4.97
C SER A 118 18.16 6.22 -5.26
N VAL A 119 17.37 5.89 -4.24
CA VAL A 119 15.99 5.48 -4.49
C VAL A 119 15.30 6.67 -5.16
N PRO A 120 14.83 6.57 -6.42
CA PRO A 120 14.18 7.69 -7.08
C PRO A 120 12.96 8.08 -6.26
N GLN A 121 12.90 9.30 -5.75
CA GLN A 121 11.66 9.74 -5.10
C GLN A 121 10.58 9.83 -6.17
N ALA A 122 9.39 9.25 -5.92
CA ALA A 122 8.26 9.39 -6.82
C ALA A 122 8.04 10.88 -7.13
N ALA A 123 8.14 11.26 -8.39
CA ALA A 123 8.04 12.65 -8.78
C ALA A 123 6.58 13.11 -8.67
N LEU A 124 6.35 14.35 -8.22
CA LEU A 124 5.02 14.96 -8.21
C LEU A 124 4.24 14.81 -9.54
N PRO A 125 4.84 15.03 -10.73
CA PRO A 125 4.13 14.79 -12.00
C PRO A 125 3.69 13.33 -12.19
N ASP A 126 4.44 12.36 -11.68
CA ASP A 126 4.07 10.94 -11.77
C ASP A 126 2.88 10.63 -10.85
N ILE A 127 2.83 11.28 -9.68
CA ILE A 127 1.72 11.17 -8.73
C ILE A 127 0.42 11.71 -9.33
N GLU A 128 0.44 12.94 -9.86
CA GLU A 128 -0.72 13.55 -10.49
C GLU A 128 -1.23 12.71 -11.66
N THR A 129 -0.30 12.28 -12.55
CA THR A 129 -0.63 11.41 -13.67
C THR A 129 -1.25 10.09 -13.22
N PHE A 130 -0.70 9.45 -12.17
CA PHE A 130 -1.23 8.20 -11.64
C PHE A 130 -2.66 8.36 -11.12
N LEU A 131 -2.95 9.42 -10.35
CA LEU A 131 -4.28 9.69 -9.83
C LEU A 131 -5.27 10.00 -10.95
N GLU A 132 -4.93 10.93 -11.85
CA GLU A 132 -5.81 11.37 -12.93
C GLU A 132 -6.14 10.25 -13.91
N THR A 133 -5.15 9.47 -14.33
CA THR A 133 -5.37 8.34 -15.25
C THR A 133 -6.24 7.25 -14.63
N SER A 134 -6.10 7.03 -13.32
CA SER A 134 -6.90 6.06 -12.56
C SER A 134 -8.36 6.50 -12.39
N GLU A 135 -8.60 7.78 -12.10
CA GLU A 135 -9.95 8.33 -11.92
C GLU A 135 -10.73 8.44 -13.24
N ASN A 136 -10.03 8.79 -14.33
CA ASN A 136 -10.65 9.01 -15.64
C ASN A 136 -10.75 7.72 -16.49
N ALA A 137 -10.26 6.59 -15.99
CA ALA A 137 -10.37 5.32 -16.68
C ALA A 137 -11.84 4.90 -16.86
N PRO A 138 -12.18 4.16 -17.95
CA PRO A 138 -13.52 3.63 -18.12
C PRO A 138 -13.93 2.74 -16.95
N VAL A 139 -15.20 2.81 -16.54
CA VAL A 139 -15.76 1.89 -15.55
C VAL A 139 -15.78 0.49 -16.16
N THR A 140 -15.06 -0.43 -15.52
CA THR A 140 -14.97 -1.84 -15.91
C THR A 140 -15.94 -2.70 -15.12
N ASN A 141 -16.28 -2.28 -13.90
CA ASN A 141 -17.27 -2.97 -13.08
C ASN A 141 -18.08 -1.97 -12.24
N GLU A 142 -19.36 -2.30 -12.06
CA GLU A 142 -20.25 -1.61 -11.15
C GLU A 142 -20.97 -2.65 -10.28
N ARG A 143 -20.97 -2.44 -8.97
CA ARG A 143 -21.60 -3.32 -8.00
C ARG A 143 -22.47 -2.53 -7.03
N GLN A 144 -23.74 -2.89 -6.95
CA GLN A 144 -24.59 -2.51 -5.82
C GLN A 144 -24.22 -3.37 -4.61
N VAL A 145 -23.70 -2.77 -3.54
CA VAL A 145 -23.27 -3.48 -2.33
C VAL A 145 -24.42 -3.61 -1.34
N THR A 146 -25.17 -2.53 -1.14
CA THR A 146 -26.41 -2.48 -0.34
C THR A 146 -27.42 -1.60 -1.06
N ALA A 147 -28.65 -1.43 -0.55
CA ALA A 147 -29.61 -0.48 -1.15
C ALA A 147 -29.10 0.98 -1.23
N ARG A 148 -28.07 1.31 -0.44
CA ARG A 148 -27.49 2.66 -0.35
C ARG A 148 -26.10 2.75 -0.98
N ILE A 149 -25.30 1.69 -0.90
CA ILE A 149 -23.89 1.71 -1.28
C ILE A 149 -23.68 1.14 -2.67
N LYS A 150 -23.00 1.92 -3.51
CA LYS A 150 -22.53 1.53 -4.84
C LYS A 150 -21.01 1.57 -4.88
N MET A 151 -20.41 0.59 -5.55
CA MET A 151 -18.98 0.53 -5.79
C MET A 151 -18.71 0.51 -7.30
N LEU A 152 -17.80 1.36 -7.74
CA LEU A 152 -17.29 1.43 -9.10
C LEU A 152 -15.85 0.94 -9.12
N THR A 153 -15.52 0.14 -10.12
CA THR A 153 -14.13 -0.25 -10.42
C THR A 153 -13.77 0.28 -11.79
N ARG A 154 -12.61 0.92 -11.87
CA ARG A 154 -11.96 1.35 -13.11
C ARG A 154 -10.59 0.70 -13.15
N GLU A 155 -10.18 0.24 -14.32
CA GLU A 155 -8.88 -0.41 -14.47
C GLU A 155 -8.11 0.16 -15.65
N THR A 156 -6.83 0.40 -15.43
CA THR A 156 -5.87 0.68 -16.49
C THR A 156 -4.88 -0.49 -16.58
N LYS A 157 -3.90 -0.35 -17.48
CA LYS A 157 -2.76 -1.27 -17.52
C LYS A 157 -1.91 -1.21 -16.24
N ASN A 158 -1.88 -0.06 -15.58
CA ASN A 158 -0.94 0.23 -14.49
C ASN A 158 -1.64 0.41 -13.14
N SER A 159 -2.98 0.39 -13.09
CA SER A 159 -3.72 0.66 -11.86
C SER A 159 -5.09 -0.01 -11.82
N VAL A 160 -5.57 -0.24 -10.59
CA VAL A 160 -6.96 -0.51 -10.25
C VAL A 160 -7.44 0.63 -9.36
N PHE A 161 -8.57 1.22 -9.72
CA PHE A 161 -9.23 2.26 -8.96
C PHE A 161 -10.60 1.81 -8.50
N LEU A 162 -10.87 1.95 -7.21
CA LEU A 162 -12.16 1.65 -6.61
C LEU A 162 -12.75 2.93 -6.02
N GLU A 163 -14.03 3.15 -6.27
CA GLU A 163 -14.79 4.28 -5.72
C GLU A 163 -16.08 3.77 -5.08
N SER A 164 -16.23 4.00 -3.77
CA SER A 164 -17.41 3.64 -3.01
C SER A 164 -18.23 4.88 -2.66
N LEU A 165 -19.52 4.84 -2.98
CA LEU A 165 -20.47 5.94 -2.80
C LEU A 165 -21.65 5.48 -1.93
N ASP A 166 -22.09 6.31 -0.98
CA ASP A 166 -23.42 6.22 -0.36
C ASP A 166 -24.36 7.14 -1.14
N HIS A 167 -25.24 6.55 -1.96
CA HIS A 167 -25.95 7.23 -3.04
C HIS A 167 -24.97 7.97 -3.97
N THR A 168 -24.77 9.27 -3.75
CA THR A 168 -23.85 10.13 -4.51
C THR A 168 -22.71 10.69 -3.65
N THR A 169 -22.70 10.40 -2.35
CA THR A 169 -21.70 10.91 -1.40
C THR A 169 -20.49 9.98 -1.39
N LEU A 170 -19.29 10.54 -1.56
CA LEU A 170 -18.06 9.78 -1.50
C LEU A 170 -17.84 9.18 -0.10
N LEU A 171 -17.61 7.87 -0.04
CA LEU A 171 -17.18 7.18 1.18
C LEU A 171 -15.67 6.96 1.17
N HIS A 172 -15.16 6.39 0.08
CA HIS A 172 -13.77 5.96 -0.04
C HIS A 172 -13.37 5.79 -1.50
N ARG A 173 -12.15 6.20 -1.82
CA ARG A 173 -11.44 5.85 -3.06
C ARG A 173 -10.17 5.11 -2.71
N SER A 174 -9.87 4.07 -3.47
CA SER A 174 -8.63 3.30 -3.37
C SER A 174 -7.97 3.24 -4.74
N TYR A 175 -6.66 3.47 -4.76
CA TYR A 175 -5.81 3.45 -5.94
C TYR A 175 -4.74 2.41 -5.68
N ILE A 176 -4.64 1.40 -6.54
CA ILE A 176 -3.69 0.30 -6.39
C ILE A 176 -2.86 0.25 -7.67
N ALA A 177 -1.55 0.43 -7.57
CA ALA A 177 -0.64 0.24 -8.70
C ALA A 177 -0.52 -1.27 -9.04
N LYS A 178 -0.33 -1.58 -10.32
CA LYS A 178 -0.16 -2.96 -10.84
C LYS A 178 1.32 -3.29 -11.07
#